data_AF-A0A6P7KTK3-F1
#
_entry.id   AF-A0A6P7KTK3-F1
#
_cell.length_a   1.000
_cell.length_b   1.000
_cell.length_c   1.000
_cell.angle_alpha   90.00
_cell.angle_beta   90.00
_cell.angle_gamma   90.00
#
_symmetry.space_group_name_H-M   'P 1'
#
loop_
_entity.id
_entity.type
_entity.pdbx_description
1 polymer ?
#
loop_
_entity_poly.entity_id
_entity_poly.type
_entity_poly.pdbx_seq_one_letter_code
_entity_poly.pdbx_strand_id
1 'polypeptide(L)'
;MALQASPFPNGFVTGIHAVGWAFILPCFWSLDRLLAVCKSTTWERAQRVEQECYLHPLKVFFGSILFFILFLVTAPLALLGLLLWAPVQACRRPFYYHRVTPFSPEKETHKGFELAGKASFGFAAANLCLLPDGVARFNNLGHTQRRASAIGRRIVQEEVRTDSPSAVTASDQNSSQHGQAGQQSAPRALHGLRHQDDVPWEVSSLFPANVDILCLEEVFDKRAAKKLTEALRPVFGHILYDIGVYACYPPCRCSSFKFFNSGLFVASRFPILEAQYHCFPNSSGEDALAAKGLLSAKVLIGRNQKQKKVVGYFNSTHLHAPEGDGEIRCEQLSMIIKWISDFQAANKEPDEEVIFDVLCGDFNFDNCSPDDTLEQNHSLFECYTDPCRAGPGKEKPWAIGTLLEQPTLYEDDINTPEKLQRTLESEELRKQYVSPPVPAKGCPLVYPENSQPWIGRRIDYILYRENSISKHCRTEIEEVTFITHLAGLTDHIPVGLRLNIIMDSDGDHE
;
A
#
# COMPACT_ATOMS: atom_id res chain seq x y z
N MET A 1 -21.49 -1.49 5.12
CA MET A 1 -21.48 -2.16 6.46
C MET A 1 -21.19 -1.09 7.50
N ALA A 2 -21.83 -1.12 8.67
CA ALA A 2 -21.60 -0.08 9.68
C ALA A 2 -20.11 0.03 10.06
N LEU A 3 -19.55 1.23 9.95
CA LEU A 3 -18.18 1.55 10.37
C LEU A 3 -18.09 1.53 11.88
N GLN A 4 -17.21 0.69 12.42
CA GLN A 4 -17.18 0.40 13.85
C GLN A 4 -15.76 0.38 14.39
N ALA A 5 -15.56 1.01 15.55
CA ALA A 5 -14.26 1.09 16.19
C ALA A 5 -13.76 -0.26 16.74
N SER A 6 -14.69 -1.16 17.08
CA SER A 6 -14.38 -2.52 17.54
C SER A 6 -14.77 -3.55 16.48
N PRO A 7 -13.94 -4.58 16.25
CA PRO A 7 -14.24 -5.67 15.33
C PRO A 7 -15.21 -6.68 15.95
N PHE A 8 -15.56 -6.56 17.23
CA PHE A 8 -16.47 -7.48 17.90
C PHE A 8 -17.75 -6.77 18.34
N PRO A 9 -18.89 -7.48 18.40
CA PRO A 9 -20.19 -6.88 18.68
C PRO A 9 -20.34 -6.36 20.12
N ASN A 10 -19.58 -6.88 21.08
CA ASN A 10 -19.63 -6.46 22.48
C ASN A 10 -18.30 -6.74 23.21
N GLY A 11 -18.13 -6.13 24.38
CA GLY A 11 -16.90 -6.24 25.18
C GLY A 11 -16.61 -7.63 25.73
N PHE A 12 -17.63 -8.48 25.92
CA PHE A 12 -17.44 -9.86 26.39
C PHE A 12 -16.69 -10.69 25.34
N VAL A 13 -17.12 -10.64 24.08
CA VAL A 13 -16.43 -11.30 22.96
C VAL A 13 -15.02 -10.75 22.77
N THR A 14 -14.85 -9.43 22.90
CA THR A 14 -13.52 -8.80 22.89
C THR A 14 -12.63 -9.33 24.02
N GLY A 15 -13.17 -9.54 25.22
CA GLY A 15 -12.47 -10.13 26.35
C GLY A 15 -12.01 -11.56 26.07
N ILE A 16 -12.87 -12.42 25.53
CA ILE A 16 -12.51 -13.79 25.12
C ILE A 16 -11.40 -13.76 24.08
N HIS A 17 -11.52 -12.90 23.07
CA HIS A 17 -10.48 -12.74 22.05
C HIS A 17 -9.12 -12.35 22.66
N ALA A 18 -9.12 -11.40 23.61
CA ALA A 18 -7.92 -10.96 24.29
C ALA A 18 -7.27 -12.06 25.14
N VAL A 19 -8.08 -12.83 25.88
CA VAL A 19 -7.60 -13.99 26.66
C VAL A 19 -7.04 -15.07 25.74
N GLY A 20 -7.73 -15.38 24.62
CA GLY A 20 -7.23 -16.31 23.61
C GLY A 20 -5.85 -15.90 23.09
N TRP A 21 -5.68 -14.62 22.74
CA TRP A 21 -4.36 -14.10 22.34
C TRP A 21 -3.33 -14.12 23.47
N ALA A 22 -3.71 -13.88 24.72
CA ALA A 22 -2.78 -13.96 25.84
C ALA A 22 -2.16 -15.37 25.98
N PHE A 23 -2.91 -16.41 25.61
CA PHE A 23 -2.41 -17.79 25.58
C PHE A 23 -1.67 -18.17 24.29
N ILE A 24 -2.10 -17.66 23.14
CA ILE A 24 -1.45 -17.91 21.84
C ILE A 24 -0.09 -17.21 21.76
N LEU A 25 -0.02 -15.97 22.25
CA LEU A 25 1.07 -15.05 21.98
C LEU A 25 2.45 -15.57 22.40
N PRO A 26 2.66 -16.20 23.57
CA PRO A 26 3.98 -16.72 23.94
C PRO A 26 4.52 -17.75 22.95
N CYS A 27 3.66 -18.66 22.47
CA CYS A 27 4.03 -19.68 21.47
C CYS A 27 4.34 -19.04 20.13
N PHE A 28 3.44 -18.17 19.65
CA PHE A 28 3.65 -17.42 18.41
C PHE A 28 4.95 -16.62 18.43
N TRP A 29 5.22 -15.89 19.52
CA TRP A 29 6.45 -15.12 19.67
C TRP A 29 7.70 -16.02 19.70
N SER A 30 7.62 -17.18 20.34
CA SER A 30 8.73 -18.14 20.38
C SER A 30 9.06 -18.68 18.99
N LEU A 31 8.03 -19.03 18.21
CA LEU A 31 8.19 -19.46 16.83
C LEU A 31 8.77 -18.35 15.94
N ASP A 32 8.24 -17.14 16.06
CA ASP A 32 8.75 -15.96 15.35
C ASP A 32 10.23 -15.68 15.67
N ARG A 33 10.63 -15.78 16.95
CA ARG A 33 12.03 -15.65 17.37
C ARG A 33 12.91 -16.80 16.89
N LEU A 34 12.39 -18.03 16.85
CA LEU A 34 13.10 -19.19 16.33
C LEU A 34 13.43 -19.02 14.84
N LEU A 35 12.47 -18.54 14.04
CA LEU A 35 12.71 -18.21 12.63
C LEU A 35 13.72 -17.05 12.52
N ALA A 36 13.52 -15.99 13.30
CA ALA A 36 14.36 -14.80 13.27
C ALA A 36 15.83 -15.08 13.63
N VAL A 37 16.10 -15.99 14.57
CA VAL A 37 17.49 -16.34 14.93
C VAL A 37 18.16 -17.20 13.85
N CYS A 38 17.40 -18.05 13.16
CA CYS A 38 17.92 -18.91 12.08
C CYS A 38 18.14 -18.16 10.76
N LYS A 39 17.38 -17.09 10.50
CA LYS A 39 17.43 -16.34 9.23
C LYS A 39 17.89 -14.89 9.48
N SER A 40 19.12 -14.58 9.08
CA SER A 40 19.61 -13.20 9.06
C SER A 40 19.38 -12.51 7.74
N THR A 41 19.13 -11.20 7.79
CA THR A 41 19.14 -10.32 6.61
C THR A 41 20.56 -10.08 6.09
N THR A 42 20.72 -9.57 4.87
CA THR A 42 22.02 -9.23 4.28
C THR A 42 22.68 -8.08 5.04
N TRP A 43 21.92 -7.10 5.53
CA TRP A 43 22.42 -6.07 6.45
C TRP A 43 23.03 -6.65 7.73
N GLU A 44 22.30 -7.54 8.42
CA GLU A 44 22.80 -8.17 9.64
C GLU A 44 24.03 -9.07 9.37
N ARG A 45 24.15 -9.65 8.17
CA ARG A 45 25.33 -10.41 7.75
C ARG A 45 26.53 -9.48 7.53
N ALA A 46 26.35 -8.39 6.79
CA ALA A 46 27.40 -7.40 6.53
C ALA A 46 27.94 -6.79 7.84
N GLN A 47 27.04 -6.34 8.71
CA GLN A 47 27.42 -5.76 10.01
C GLN A 47 28.23 -6.74 10.88
N ARG A 48 27.93 -8.05 10.83
CA ARG A 48 28.69 -9.06 11.58
C ARG A 48 30.10 -9.27 11.05
N VAL A 49 30.28 -9.18 9.74
CA VAL A 49 31.60 -9.27 9.11
C VAL A 49 32.44 -8.07 9.52
N GLU A 50 31.86 -6.86 9.48
CA GLU A 50 32.52 -5.62 9.91
C GLU A 50 32.91 -5.63 11.40
N GLN A 51 32.08 -6.23 12.25
CA GLN A 51 32.31 -6.31 13.70
C GLN A 51 33.17 -7.51 14.14
N GLU A 52 33.70 -8.31 13.19
CA GLU A 52 34.46 -9.54 13.47
C GLU A 52 33.73 -10.48 14.48
N CYS A 53 32.41 -10.57 14.38
CA CYS A 53 31.58 -11.23 15.39
C CYS A 53 31.52 -12.76 15.18
N TYR A 54 32.57 -13.46 15.61
CA TYR A 54 32.71 -14.93 15.44
C TYR A 54 31.78 -15.78 16.33
N LEU A 55 31.11 -15.18 17.33
CA LEU A 55 30.21 -15.89 18.25
C LEU A 55 28.79 -16.08 17.69
N HIS A 56 28.50 -15.59 16.48
CA HIS A 56 27.17 -15.70 15.89
C HIS A 56 26.66 -17.15 15.75
N PRO A 57 27.46 -18.14 15.29
CA PRO A 57 27.00 -19.54 15.25
C PRO A 57 26.56 -20.07 16.61
N LEU A 58 27.26 -19.65 17.68
CA LEU A 58 26.92 -20.02 19.06
C LEU A 58 25.59 -19.39 19.49
N LYS A 59 25.36 -18.12 19.13
CA LYS A 59 24.09 -17.41 19.36
C LYS A 59 22.93 -18.09 18.60
N VAL A 60 23.15 -18.52 17.36
CA VAL A 60 22.15 -19.26 16.59
C VAL A 60 21.87 -20.59 17.26
N PHE A 61 22.90 -21.37 17.59
CA PHE A 61 22.74 -22.68 18.22
C PHE A 61 21.96 -22.62 19.55
N PHE A 62 22.43 -21.82 20.52
CA PHE A 62 21.75 -21.71 21.81
C PHE A 62 20.41 -20.99 21.71
N GLY A 63 20.30 -19.98 20.84
CA GLY A 63 19.05 -19.27 20.58
C GLY A 63 17.98 -20.21 20.01
N SER A 64 18.32 -21.03 19.02
CA SER A 64 17.41 -22.00 18.44
C SER A 64 16.96 -23.05 19.46
N ILE A 65 17.86 -23.58 20.29
CA ILE A 65 17.49 -24.51 21.37
C ILE A 65 16.53 -23.82 22.35
N LEU A 66 16.87 -22.62 22.81
CA LEU A 66 16.06 -21.87 23.77
C LEU A 66 14.65 -21.58 23.25
N PHE A 67 14.54 -21.02 22.05
CA PHE A 67 13.24 -20.66 21.47
C PHE A 67 12.43 -21.90 21.06
N PHE A 68 13.08 -22.99 20.65
CA PHE A 68 12.41 -24.24 20.38
C PHE A 68 11.82 -24.87 21.66
N ILE A 69 12.58 -24.90 22.76
CA ILE A 69 12.05 -25.37 24.06
C ILE A 69 10.88 -24.49 24.51
N LEU A 70 11.02 -23.16 24.40
CA LEU A 70 9.94 -22.24 24.78
C LEU A 70 8.68 -22.45 23.92
N PHE A 71 8.84 -22.67 22.61
CA PHE A 71 7.74 -23.04 21.71
C PHE A 71 7.03 -24.32 22.18
N LEU A 72 7.78 -25.39 22.48
CA LEU A 72 7.18 -26.65 22.96
C LEU A 72 6.44 -26.48 24.30
N VAL A 73 7.03 -25.75 25.25
CA VAL A 73 6.42 -25.50 26.56
C VAL A 73 5.14 -24.66 26.45
N THR A 74 5.09 -23.72 25.52
CA THR A 74 3.94 -22.80 25.36
C THR A 74 2.90 -23.30 24.36
N ALA A 75 3.20 -24.32 23.55
CA ALA A 75 2.27 -24.89 22.57
C ALA A 75 0.94 -25.41 23.18
N PRO A 76 0.91 -26.10 24.33
CA PRO A 76 -0.35 -26.51 24.95
C PRO A 76 -1.24 -25.32 25.36
N LEU A 77 -0.64 -24.24 25.86
CA LEU A 77 -1.36 -23.01 26.15
C LEU A 77 -1.91 -22.38 24.88
N ALA A 78 -1.11 -22.34 23.81
CA ALA A 78 -1.57 -21.82 22.53
C ALA A 78 -2.74 -22.63 21.95
N LEU A 79 -2.76 -23.95 22.13
CA LEU A 79 -3.90 -24.77 21.74
C LEU A 79 -5.18 -24.36 22.49
N LEU A 80 -5.11 -24.17 23.82
CA LEU A 80 -6.23 -23.65 24.61
C LEU A 80 -6.64 -22.25 24.13
N GLY A 81 -5.66 -21.39 23.84
CA GLY A 81 -5.89 -20.07 23.29
C GLY A 81 -6.60 -20.10 21.94
N LEU A 82 -6.25 -21.03 21.04
CA LEU A 82 -6.91 -21.24 19.76
C LEU A 82 -8.36 -21.71 19.91
N LEU A 83 -8.64 -22.58 20.89
CA LEU A 83 -10.00 -23.01 21.21
C LEU A 83 -10.90 -21.85 21.68
N LEU A 84 -10.32 -20.84 22.34
CA LEU A 84 -11.02 -19.61 22.71
C LEU A 84 -11.11 -18.62 21.53
N TRP A 85 -10.01 -18.48 20.78
CA TRP A 85 -9.85 -17.46 19.74
C TRP A 85 -10.60 -17.79 18.45
N ALA A 86 -10.56 -19.03 17.98
CA ALA A 86 -11.12 -19.40 16.67
C ALA A 86 -12.65 -19.24 16.62
N PRO A 87 -13.45 -19.69 17.62
CA PRO A 87 -14.91 -19.54 17.57
C PRO A 87 -15.36 -18.08 17.54
N VAL A 88 -14.68 -17.18 18.27
CA VAL A 88 -15.07 -15.76 18.28
C VAL A 88 -14.82 -15.08 16.93
N GLN A 89 -13.97 -15.65 16.05
CA GLN A 89 -13.77 -15.11 14.70
C GLN A 89 -15.04 -15.17 13.85
N ALA A 90 -15.97 -16.09 14.12
CA ALA A 90 -17.22 -16.22 13.38
C ALA A 90 -18.14 -14.99 13.50
N CYS A 91 -17.98 -14.19 14.56
CA CYS A 91 -18.73 -12.95 14.78
C CYS A 91 -17.86 -11.69 14.64
N ARG A 92 -16.63 -11.84 14.15
CA ARG A 92 -15.72 -10.71 13.91
C ARG A 92 -16.17 -9.95 12.66
N ARG A 93 -16.27 -8.63 12.80
CA ARG A 93 -16.40 -7.69 11.68
C ARG A 93 -15.10 -7.66 10.88
N PRO A 94 -15.14 -7.34 9.58
CA PRO A 94 -13.97 -7.48 8.71
C PRO A 94 -12.80 -6.57 9.05
N PHE A 95 -13.00 -5.43 9.72
CA PHE A 95 -11.94 -4.44 9.98
C PHE A 95 -12.16 -3.65 11.27
N TYR A 96 -11.11 -2.97 11.72
CA TYR A 96 -11.20 -1.89 12.71
C TYR A 96 -11.31 -0.54 11.99
N TYR A 97 -12.15 0.35 12.50
CA TYR A 97 -12.20 1.74 12.07
C TYR A 97 -11.69 2.68 13.16
N HIS A 98 -10.51 3.26 12.95
CA HIS A 98 -10.02 4.35 13.76
C HIS A 98 -10.51 5.68 13.21
N ARG A 99 -11.12 6.49 14.07
CA ARG A 99 -11.52 7.86 13.76
C ARG A 99 -10.94 8.79 14.83
N VAL A 100 -10.21 9.80 14.38
CA VAL A 100 -9.87 10.95 15.21
C VAL A 100 -10.79 12.09 14.82
N THR A 101 -11.55 12.64 15.77
CA THR A 101 -12.26 13.89 15.51
C THR A 101 -11.22 14.98 15.28
N PRO A 102 -11.21 15.66 14.13
CA PRO A 102 -10.21 16.67 13.84
C PRO A 102 -10.36 17.84 14.82
N PHE A 103 -9.26 18.56 15.06
CA PHE A 103 -9.29 19.83 15.78
C PHE A 103 -10.04 20.92 14.98
N SER A 104 -10.19 20.77 13.66
CA SER A 104 -11.00 21.65 12.81
C SER A 104 -11.70 20.84 11.70
N PRO A 105 -13.03 20.99 11.49
CA PRO A 105 -13.78 20.37 10.40
C PRO A 105 -13.19 20.66 9.01
N GLU A 106 -12.43 21.74 8.90
CA GLU A 106 -11.82 22.22 7.66
C GLU A 106 -10.72 21.28 7.12
N LYS A 107 -10.18 20.37 7.95
CA LYS A 107 -9.21 19.36 7.53
C LYS A 107 -9.85 18.09 6.93
N GLU A 108 -11.15 17.90 7.09
CA GLU A 108 -11.91 16.76 6.54
C GLU A 108 -12.53 17.06 5.16
N THR A 109 -12.36 18.29 4.65
CA THR A 109 -12.98 18.76 3.39
C THR A 109 -11.93 19.46 2.53
N HIS A 110 -11.95 19.26 1.22
CA HIS A 110 -11.14 20.08 0.30
C HIS A 110 -11.73 21.49 0.20
N LYS A 111 -11.18 22.43 0.99
CA LYS A 111 -11.52 23.86 0.93
C LYS A 111 -11.27 24.37 -0.49
N GLY A 112 -12.31 24.85 -1.15
CA GLY A 112 -12.25 25.41 -2.50
C GLY A 112 -12.96 24.58 -3.55
N PHE A 113 -13.19 23.28 -3.34
CA PHE A 113 -14.00 22.49 -4.28
C PHE A 113 -15.44 23.02 -4.37
N GLU A 114 -16.02 23.39 -3.23
CA GLU A 114 -17.38 23.94 -3.14
C GLU A 114 -17.55 25.27 -3.91
N LEU A 115 -16.45 26.01 -4.12
CA LEU A 115 -16.44 27.34 -4.74
C LEU A 115 -15.95 27.31 -6.19
N ALA A 116 -14.85 26.61 -6.46
CA ALA A 116 -14.16 26.64 -7.74
C ALA A 116 -14.58 25.50 -8.70
N GLY A 117 -15.27 24.47 -8.21
CA GLY A 117 -15.61 23.28 -9.01
C GLY A 117 -14.38 22.49 -9.48
N LYS A 118 -13.19 22.77 -8.93
CA LYS A 118 -11.93 22.14 -9.31
C LYS A 118 -11.11 21.79 -8.07
N ALA A 119 -10.59 20.58 -7.98
CA ALA A 119 -9.67 20.18 -6.92
C ALA A 119 -8.75 19.02 -7.34
N SER A 120 -7.57 18.98 -6.73
CA SER A 120 -6.59 17.90 -6.89
C SER A 120 -6.69 16.91 -5.73
N PHE A 121 -6.71 15.62 -6.06
CA PHE A 121 -6.79 14.51 -5.11
C PHE A 121 -5.55 13.62 -5.23
N GLY A 122 -4.85 13.42 -4.11
CA GLY A 122 -3.64 12.59 -4.04
C GLY A 122 -3.92 11.18 -3.53
N PHE A 123 -3.49 10.17 -4.27
CA PHE A 123 -3.57 8.75 -3.91
C PHE A 123 -2.17 8.16 -3.84
N ALA A 124 -1.91 7.28 -2.87
CA ALA A 124 -0.67 6.51 -2.82
C ALA A 124 -0.94 5.06 -2.41
N ALA A 125 -0.16 4.13 -2.97
CA ALA A 125 -0.20 2.70 -2.69
C ALA A 125 1.20 2.19 -2.32
N ALA A 126 1.30 1.30 -1.35
CA ALA A 126 2.60 0.72 -0.96
C ALA A 126 2.46 -0.65 -0.25
N ASN A 127 3.08 -1.68 -0.80
CA ASN A 127 3.39 -2.88 -0.06
C ASN A 127 4.55 -2.60 0.93
N LEU A 128 4.32 -2.84 2.23
CA LEU A 128 5.27 -2.53 3.30
C LEU A 128 6.01 -3.76 3.86
N CYS A 129 5.62 -4.96 3.41
CA CYS A 129 6.16 -6.22 3.90
C CYS A 129 6.22 -6.30 5.44
N LEU A 130 5.17 -5.87 6.14
CA LEU A 130 5.10 -5.86 7.60
C LEU A 130 4.59 -7.20 8.16
N LEU A 131 5.25 -8.29 7.76
CA LEU A 131 5.05 -9.65 8.28
C LEU A 131 5.59 -9.79 9.72
N PRO A 132 5.22 -10.87 10.45
CA PRO A 132 5.97 -11.29 11.62
C PRO A 132 7.46 -11.34 11.29
N ASP A 133 8.28 -10.80 12.20
CA ASP A 133 9.71 -10.51 11.96
C ASP A 133 10.50 -11.72 11.47
N GLY A 134 10.20 -12.93 11.96
CA GLY A 134 10.82 -14.17 11.52
C GLY A 134 10.54 -14.49 10.05
N VAL A 135 9.32 -14.20 9.57
CA VAL A 135 8.88 -14.41 8.19
C VAL A 135 9.37 -13.28 7.28
N ALA A 136 9.31 -12.03 7.73
CA ALA A 136 9.80 -10.87 6.98
C ALA A 136 11.27 -11.02 6.53
N ARG A 137 12.08 -11.77 7.30
CA ARG A 137 13.50 -12.01 7.00
C ARG A 137 13.73 -12.87 5.75
N PHE A 138 12.71 -13.56 5.26
CA PHE A 138 12.78 -14.26 3.97
C PHE A 138 12.82 -13.27 2.81
N ASN A 139 12.08 -12.15 2.91
CA ASN A 139 12.16 -10.99 2.02
C ASN A 139 13.31 -10.04 2.37
N ASN A 140 14.31 -10.54 3.11
CA ASN A 140 15.45 -9.75 3.57
C ASN A 140 15.11 -8.56 4.49
N LEU A 141 13.92 -8.54 5.11
CA LEU A 141 13.47 -7.44 5.97
C LEU A 141 13.40 -7.87 7.44
N GLY A 142 13.86 -7.00 8.33
CA GLY A 142 13.85 -7.25 9.78
C GLY A 142 13.20 -6.13 10.57
N HIS A 143 13.03 -6.35 11.86
CA HIS A 143 12.52 -5.40 12.85
C HIS A 143 11.17 -4.76 12.49
N THR A 144 10.17 -5.58 12.13
CA THR A 144 8.86 -5.15 11.64
C THR A 144 8.24 -3.97 12.39
N GLN A 145 8.14 -4.02 13.72
CA GLN A 145 7.54 -2.92 14.51
C GLN A 145 8.34 -1.61 14.46
N ARG A 146 9.68 -1.70 14.37
CA ARG A 146 10.55 -0.51 14.22
C ARG A 146 10.38 0.08 12.81
N ARG A 147 10.37 -0.78 11.77
CA ARG A 147 10.10 -0.36 10.39
C ARG A 147 8.74 0.33 10.28
N ALA A 148 7.68 -0.26 10.82
CA ALA A 148 6.35 0.36 10.81
C ALA A 148 6.33 1.77 11.43
N SER A 149 7.04 1.95 12.55
CA SER A 149 7.17 3.27 13.19
C SER A 149 7.98 4.25 12.33
N ALA A 150 9.03 3.79 11.66
CA ALA A 150 9.85 4.61 10.78
C ALA A 150 9.11 5.00 9.49
N ILE A 151 8.43 4.05 8.85
CA ILE A 151 7.59 4.25 7.68
C ILE A 151 6.51 5.30 7.97
N GLY A 152 5.72 5.10 9.04
CA GLY A 152 4.67 6.05 9.40
C GLY A 152 5.19 7.47 9.68
N ARG A 153 6.39 7.60 10.27
CA ARG A 153 7.04 8.91 10.47
C ARG A 153 7.49 9.54 9.16
N ARG A 154 8.09 8.78 8.24
CA ARG A 154 8.54 9.29 6.93
C ARG A 154 7.37 9.81 6.09
N ILE A 155 6.25 9.08 6.10
CA ILE A 155 5.02 9.50 5.41
C ILE A 155 4.48 10.81 6.00
N VAL A 156 4.45 10.95 7.33
CA VAL A 156 3.88 12.15 8.00
C VAL A 156 4.80 13.36 7.99
N GLN A 157 6.13 13.17 8.01
CA GLN A 157 7.10 14.28 8.10
C GLN A 157 7.00 15.24 6.90
N GLU A 158 6.71 14.75 5.71
CA GLU A 158 6.56 15.60 4.53
C GLU A 158 5.22 16.35 4.52
N GLU A 159 4.17 15.71 5.03
CA GLU A 159 2.84 16.33 5.10
C GLU A 159 2.78 17.52 6.08
N VAL A 160 3.55 17.47 7.17
CA VAL A 160 3.61 18.58 8.14
C VAL A 160 4.48 19.74 7.63
N ARG A 161 5.49 19.46 6.79
CA ARG A 161 6.36 20.51 6.20
C ARG A 161 5.58 21.40 5.23
N THR A 162 4.59 20.86 4.54
CA THR A 162 3.75 21.62 3.59
C THR A 162 2.62 22.41 4.25
N ASP A 163 2.17 22.03 5.45
CA ASP A 163 1.17 22.75 6.25
C ASP A 163 1.73 24.03 6.93
N SER A 164 3.04 24.29 6.83
CA SER A 164 3.67 25.49 7.40
C SER A 164 3.55 26.67 6.42
N PRO A 165 2.88 27.79 6.80
CA PRO A 165 2.69 28.93 5.91
C PRO A 165 4.03 29.65 5.69
N SER A 166 4.72 29.29 4.61
CA SER A 166 5.88 30.05 4.13
C SER A 166 5.38 31.31 3.44
N ALA A 167 5.28 32.37 4.25
CA ALA A 167 5.31 33.80 3.91
C ALA A 167 4.96 34.21 2.47
N VAL A 168 3.67 34.46 2.24
CA VAL A 168 3.22 35.35 1.16
C VAL A 168 2.67 36.62 1.81
N THR A 169 3.49 37.66 1.94
CA THR A 169 3.15 39.08 1.67
C THR A 169 4.33 40.04 1.96
N ALA A 170 4.79 40.65 0.87
CA ALA A 170 5.33 42.01 0.65
C ALA A 170 6.04 42.79 1.80
N SER A 171 7.27 43.24 1.52
CA SER A 171 7.54 44.67 1.27
C SER A 171 8.96 44.91 0.74
N ASP A 172 9.04 45.61 -0.39
CA ASP A 172 10.22 46.31 -0.88
C ASP A 172 10.84 47.22 0.18
N GLN A 173 12.17 47.18 0.36
CA GLN A 173 13.05 48.36 0.38
C GLN A 173 14.53 47.96 0.44
N ASN A 174 15.32 48.65 -0.40
CA ASN A 174 16.77 48.57 -0.59
C ASN A 174 17.61 48.57 0.71
N SER A 175 18.68 47.76 0.74
CA SER A 175 20.06 48.26 0.77
C SER A 175 21.09 47.12 0.69
N SER A 176 22.17 47.44 0.01
CA SER A 176 23.31 46.61 -0.38
C SER A 176 24.20 46.17 0.79
N GLN A 177 24.67 44.92 0.79
CA GLN A 177 26.09 44.53 0.92
C GLN A 177 26.29 43.00 0.96
N HIS A 178 27.48 42.60 0.52
CA HIS A 178 28.04 41.26 0.37
C HIS A 178 27.78 40.24 1.50
N GLY A 179 27.61 38.98 1.10
CA GLY A 179 27.83 37.80 1.94
C GLY A 179 27.46 36.50 1.23
N GLN A 180 28.44 35.83 0.62
CA GLN A 180 28.32 34.46 0.11
C GLN A 180 28.00 33.48 1.26
N ALA A 181 26.86 32.79 1.20
CA ALA A 181 26.66 31.49 1.86
C ALA A 181 25.43 30.75 1.28
N GLY A 182 25.71 29.57 0.71
CA GLY A 182 24.83 28.46 0.29
C GLY A 182 23.31 28.65 0.27
N GLN A 183 22.75 28.88 -0.92
CA GLN A 183 21.38 28.47 -1.24
C GLN A 183 21.35 26.94 -1.40
N GLN A 184 20.74 26.23 -0.45
CA GLN A 184 20.32 24.85 -0.64
C GLN A 184 19.14 24.84 -1.61
N SER A 185 19.45 24.64 -2.89
CA SER A 185 18.48 24.35 -3.93
C SER A 185 17.78 23.03 -3.65
N ALA A 186 16.47 22.98 -3.90
CA ALA A 186 15.64 21.77 -3.83
C ALA A 186 16.33 20.57 -4.52
N PRO A 187 16.18 19.33 -4.00
CA PRO A 187 16.80 18.16 -4.61
C PRO A 187 16.32 18.01 -6.06
N ARG A 188 17.27 17.74 -6.96
CA ARG A 188 17.05 17.59 -8.40
C ARG A 188 16.06 16.45 -8.66
N ALA A 189 14.79 16.77 -8.88
CA ALA A 189 13.85 15.88 -9.53
C ALA A 189 14.18 15.88 -11.03
N LEU A 190 14.44 14.70 -11.62
CA LEU A 190 14.48 14.56 -13.06
C LEU A 190 13.03 14.62 -13.57
N HIS A 191 12.55 15.81 -13.92
CA HIS A 191 11.33 15.92 -14.72
C HIS A 191 11.61 15.28 -16.09
N GLY A 192 10.86 14.21 -16.42
CA GLY A 192 10.79 13.75 -17.79
C GLY A 192 10.44 14.93 -18.71
N LEU A 193 11.22 15.12 -19.78
CA LEU A 193 11.00 16.18 -20.76
C LEU A 193 9.53 16.17 -21.21
N ARG A 194 8.82 17.29 -20.98
CA ARG A 194 7.44 17.52 -21.44
C ARG A 194 7.36 17.35 -22.95
N HIS A 195 6.97 16.17 -23.43
CA HIS A 195 6.22 16.08 -24.69
C HIS A 195 4.77 16.43 -24.40
N GLN A 196 4.13 17.13 -25.33
CA GLN A 196 2.85 17.83 -25.14
C GLN A 196 1.66 16.89 -24.83
N ASP A 197 1.85 15.57 -24.99
CA ASP A 197 0.85 14.51 -24.80
C ASP A 197 1.21 13.50 -23.68
N ASP A 198 2.35 13.64 -23.00
CA ASP A 198 2.78 12.69 -21.97
C ASP A 198 2.27 13.06 -20.58
N VAL A 199 1.80 12.04 -19.85
CA VAL A 199 1.39 12.14 -18.44
C VAL A 199 2.57 12.65 -17.61
N PRO A 200 2.44 13.74 -16.82
CA PRO A 200 3.51 14.19 -15.95
C PRO A 200 3.87 13.11 -14.93
N TRP A 201 5.17 12.83 -14.78
CA TRP A 201 5.64 11.81 -13.86
C TRP A 201 6.99 12.18 -13.24
N GLU A 202 7.29 11.59 -12.07
CA GLU A 202 8.59 11.74 -11.42
C GLU A 202 8.98 10.51 -10.58
N VAL A 203 10.29 10.34 -10.35
CA VAL A 203 10.83 9.52 -9.26
C VAL A 203 11.19 10.45 -8.11
N SER A 204 10.57 10.27 -6.94
CA SER A 204 10.70 11.21 -5.83
C SER A 204 11.39 10.56 -4.63
N SER A 205 12.36 11.25 -4.03
CA SER A 205 12.96 10.89 -2.73
C SER A 205 12.10 11.28 -1.54
N LEU A 206 11.04 12.05 -1.77
CA LEU A 206 10.07 12.47 -0.77
C LEU A 206 8.74 11.75 -1.02
N PHE A 207 7.92 11.68 0.03
CA PHE A 207 6.55 11.20 -0.14
C PHE A 207 5.74 12.38 -0.72
N PRO A 208 4.82 12.18 -1.67
CA PRO A 208 4.07 13.29 -2.26
C PRO A 208 3.37 14.10 -1.17
N ALA A 209 3.47 15.42 -1.26
CA ALA A 209 2.71 16.30 -0.38
C ALA A 209 1.22 16.17 -0.67
N ASN A 210 0.37 16.31 0.35
CA ASN A 210 -1.09 16.26 0.21
C ASN A 210 -1.61 14.94 -0.37
N VAL A 211 -1.12 13.80 0.15
CA VAL A 211 -1.79 12.51 -0.06
C VAL A 211 -3.07 12.50 0.76
N ASP A 212 -4.19 12.33 0.07
CA ASP A 212 -5.51 12.32 0.67
C ASP A 212 -5.94 10.91 1.08
N ILE A 213 -5.58 9.91 0.27
CA ILE A 213 -5.89 8.49 0.51
C ILE A 213 -4.61 7.67 0.31
N LEU A 214 -4.25 6.92 1.35
CA LEU A 214 -3.11 6.02 1.39
C LEU A 214 -3.60 4.58 1.56
N CYS A 215 -3.28 3.73 0.60
CA CYS A 215 -3.54 2.30 0.61
C CYS A 215 -2.23 1.55 0.84
N LEU A 216 -2.22 0.57 1.74
CA LEU A 216 -1.02 -0.16 2.12
C LEU A 216 -1.31 -1.65 2.16
N GLU A 217 -0.36 -2.41 1.62
CA GLU A 217 -0.41 -3.86 1.54
C GLU A 217 0.63 -4.49 2.50
N GLU A 218 0.42 -5.76 2.81
CA GLU A 218 1.23 -6.57 3.74
C GLU A 218 1.40 -6.04 5.17
N VAL A 219 0.41 -5.30 5.68
CA VAL A 219 0.34 -4.89 7.09
C VAL A 219 -0.24 -6.02 7.96
N PHE A 220 0.45 -7.17 7.97
CA PHE A 220 -0.01 -8.39 8.65
C PHE A 220 0.23 -8.38 10.16
N ASP A 221 1.38 -7.88 10.63
CA ASP A 221 1.70 -7.84 12.06
C ASP A 221 0.83 -6.81 12.80
N LYS A 222 -0.01 -7.28 13.72
CA LYS A 222 -0.97 -6.43 14.45
C LYS A 222 -0.32 -5.33 15.29
N ARG A 223 0.90 -5.57 15.79
CA ARG A 223 1.62 -4.57 16.62
C ARG A 223 2.22 -3.50 15.72
N ALA A 224 2.75 -3.89 14.56
CA ALA A 224 3.20 -3.00 13.51
C ALA A 224 2.05 -2.14 12.98
N ALA A 225 0.88 -2.75 12.69
CA ALA A 225 -0.33 -2.03 12.28
C ALA A 225 -0.75 -0.96 13.32
N LYS A 226 -0.70 -1.29 14.61
CA LYS A 226 -0.98 -0.32 15.68
C LYS A 226 0.05 0.82 15.70
N LYS A 227 1.34 0.52 15.56
CA LYS A 227 2.40 1.54 15.51
C LYS A 227 2.26 2.46 14.30
N LEU A 228 1.88 1.89 13.16
CA LEU A 228 1.61 2.62 11.94
C LEU A 228 0.39 3.53 12.09
N THR A 229 -0.71 3.02 12.66
CA THR A 229 -1.90 3.81 13.00
C THR A 229 -1.56 4.99 13.92
N GLU A 230 -0.78 4.74 14.99
CA GLU A 230 -0.32 5.77 15.93
C GLU A 230 0.50 6.88 15.24
N ALA A 231 1.31 6.49 14.26
CA ALA A 231 2.14 7.42 13.50
C ALA A 231 1.35 8.23 12.47
N LEU A 232 0.40 7.60 11.76
CA LEU A 232 -0.36 8.21 10.64
C LEU A 232 -1.56 9.07 11.07
N ARG A 233 -2.16 8.78 12.24
CA ARG A 233 -3.36 9.48 12.72
C ARG A 233 -3.28 11.03 12.82
N PRO A 234 -2.12 11.70 12.93
CA PRO A 234 -2.06 13.16 12.91
C PRO A 234 -2.43 13.78 11.55
N VAL A 235 -2.21 13.04 10.45
CA VAL A 235 -2.50 13.49 9.07
C VAL A 235 -3.80 12.86 8.58
N PHE A 236 -4.00 11.56 8.85
CA PHE A 236 -5.16 10.81 8.39
C PHE A 236 -6.15 10.57 9.52
N GLY A 237 -7.27 11.30 9.50
CA GLY A 237 -8.32 11.21 10.52
C GLY A 237 -9.12 9.91 10.49
N HIS A 238 -9.09 9.18 9.37
CA HIS A 238 -9.91 7.99 9.12
C HIS A 238 -9.04 6.83 8.68
N ILE A 239 -8.90 5.79 9.51
CA ILE A 239 -8.02 4.65 9.22
C ILE A 239 -8.77 3.33 9.37
N LEU A 240 -8.72 2.48 8.33
CA LEU A 240 -9.18 1.10 8.34
C LEU A 240 -7.97 0.17 8.43
N TYR A 241 -7.94 -0.73 9.41
CA TYR A 241 -6.81 -1.65 9.61
C TYR A 241 -7.26 -2.99 10.20
N ASP A 242 -6.33 -3.95 10.24
CA ASP A 242 -6.62 -5.36 10.56
C ASP A 242 -7.74 -5.89 9.66
N ILE A 243 -7.70 -5.55 8.37
CA ILE A 243 -8.76 -5.86 7.41
C ILE A 243 -8.66 -7.34 7.04
N GLY A 244 -9.74 -8.11 7.11
CA GLY A 244 -9.72 -9.52 6.75
C GLY A 244 -10.69 -10.39 7.53
N VAL A 245 -10.53 -11.70 7.32
CA VAL A 245 -11.20 -12.76 8.07
C VAL A 245 -10.16 -13.69 8.68
N TYR A 246 -10.57 -14.45 9.69
CA TYR A 246 -9.68 -15.33 10.45
C TYR A 246 -10.34 -16.68 10.74
N ALA A 247 -9.51 -17.67 11.05
CA ALA A 247 -9.91 -19.05 11.33
C ALA A 247 -10.69 -19.67 10.15
N CYS A 248 -11.63 -20.57 10.43
CA CYS A 248 -12.44 -21.22 9.40
C CYS A 248 -13.29 -20.21 8.63
N TYR A 249 -13.07 -20.12 7.31
CA TYR A 249 -13.84 -19.29 6.40
C TYR A 249 -14.32 -20.11 5.17
N PRO A 250 -15.58 -19.90 4.70
CA PRO A 250 -16.63 -19.16 5.39
C PRO A 250 -17.04 -19.90 6.68
N PRO A 251 -17.55 -19.17 7.70
CA PRO A 251 -17.94 -19.77 8.97
C PRO A 251 -18.87 -20.97 8.78
N CYS A 252 -18.71 -21.99 9.62
CA CYS A 252 -19.51 -23.24 9.62
C CYS A 252 -19.37 -24.16 8.39
N ARG A 253 -18.81 -23.69 7.26
CA ARG A 253 -18.46 -24.56 6.11
C ARG A 253 -16.98 -24.95 6.11
N CYS A 254 -16.12 -24.11 6.71
CA CYS A 254 -14.67 -24.28 6.86
C CYS A 254 -13.97 -24.83 5.61
N SER A 255 -14.03 -24.10 4.49
CA SER A 255 -13.31 -24.47 3.26
C SER A 255 -11.83 -24.07 3.30
N SER A 256 -11.46 -23.10 4.14
CA SER A 256 -10.08 -22.67 4.35
C SER A 256 -9.90 -22.13 5.78
N PHE A 257 -8.69 -22.25 6.33
CA PHE A 257 -8.33 -21.65 7.62
C PHE A 257 -7.37 -20.48 7.41
N LYS A 258 -7.78 -19.27 7.82
CA LYS A 258 -6.99 -18.03 7.68
C LYS A 258 -6.28 -17.67 8.98
N PHE A 259 -4.95 -17.70 8.96
CA PHE A 259 -4.11 -17.27 10.10
C PHE A 259 -3.77 -15.78 10.02
N PHE A 260 -3.51 -15.29 8.82
CA PHE A 260 -3.23 -13.89 8.55
C PHE A 260 -4.48 -13.18 8.05
N ASN A 261 -4.56 -11.89 8.34
CA ASN A 261 -5.57 -11.02 7.74
C ASN A 261 -5.23 -10.78 6.25
N SER A 262 -5.86 -9.79 5.61
CA SER A 262 -5.57 -9.49 4.22
C SER A 262 -4.24 -8.76 4.01
N GLY A 263 -3.64 -8.24 5.08
CA GLY A 263 -2.52 -7.29 5.00
C GLY A 263 -2.94 -5.90 4.52
N LEU A 264 -4.21 -5.67 4.17
CA LEU A 264 -4.67 -4.36 3.74
C LEU A 264 -4.80 -3.40 4.93
N PHE A 265 -4.37 -2.16 4.68
CA PHE A 265 -4.50 -1.03 5.58
C PHE A 265 -4.78 0.21 4.74
N VAL A 266 -5.72 1.04 5.19
CA VAL A 266 -6.13 2.23 4.46
C VAL A 266 -6.21 3.41 5.41
N ALA A 267 -5.68 4.55 4.99
CA ALA A 267 -5.78 5.81 5.70
C ALA A 267 -6.31 6.90 4.77
N SER A 268 -7.26 7.70 5.26
CA SER A 268 -7.89 8.78 4.50
C SER A 268 -8.00 10.05 5.34
N ARG A 269 -7.82 11.20 4.68
CA ARG A 269 -8.18 12.51 5.22
C ARG A 269 -9.68 12.74 5.23
N PHE A 270 -10.41 12.08 4.34
CA PHE A 270 -11.84 12.25 4.17
C PHE A 270 -12.63 11.28 5.04
N PRO A 271 -13.82 11.69 5.53
CA PRO A 271 -14.72 10.79 6.22
C PRO A 271 -15.13 9.61 5.35
N ILE A 272 -14.82 8.41 5.81
CA ILE A 272 -15.33 7.17 5.22
C ILE A 272 -16.81 7.06 5.59
N LEU A 273 -17.66 6.91 4.59
CA LEU A 273 -19.11 6.76 4.70
C LEU A 273 -19.49 5.28 4.79
N GLU A 274 -18.96 4.50 3.86
CA GLU A 274 -19.20 3.06 3.75
C GLU A 274 -17.90 2.34 3.43
N ALA A 275 -17.72 1.14 3.98
CA ALA A 275 -16.64 0.25 3.61
C ALA A 275 -17.12 -1.21 3.62
N GLN A 276 -16.56 -1.99 2.72
CA GLN A 276 -16.86 -3.40 2.55
C GLN A 276 -15.61 -4.16 2.14
N TYR A 277 -15.38 -5.32 2.75
CA TYR A 277 -14.25 -6.18 2.42
C TYR A 277 -14.75 -7.55 1.97
N HIS A 278 -14.11 -8.08 0.93
CA HIS A 278 -14.32 -9.42 0.40
C HIS A 278 -13.00 -10.19 0.37
N CYS A 279 -12.98 -11.38 0.98
CA CYS A 279 -11.86 -12.32 0.86
C CYS A 279 -11.99 -13.12 -0.44
N PHE A 280 -10.89 -13.27 -1.18
CA PHE A 280 -10.85 -14.18 -2.32
C PHE A 280 -11.05 -15.63 -1.85
N PRO A 281 -11.90 -16.40 -2.54
CA PRO A 281 -12.13 -17.81 -2.21
C PRO A 281 -11.04 -18.73 -2.75
N ASN A 282 -10.28 -18.29 -3.76
CA ASN A 282 -9.23 -19.03 -4.45
C ASN A 282 -7.84 -18.50 -4.05
N SER A 283 -6.97 -19.42 -3.65
CA SER A 283 -5.57 -19.16 -3.25
C SER A 283 -4.86 -20.51 -3.12
N SER A 284 -3.57 -20.56 -3.41
CA SER A 284 -2.73 -21.76 -3.31
C SER A 284 -1.57 -21.55 -2.32
N GLY A 285 -0.87 -22.64 -1.96
CA GLY A 285 0.37 -22.58 -1.18
C GLY A 285 0.25 -21.86 0.17
N GLU A 286 1.28 -21.08 0.50
CA GLU A 286 1.36 -20.31 1.75
C GLU A 286 0.38 -19.13 1.77
N ASP A 287 0.10 -18.54 0.59
CA ASP A 287 -0.88 -17.47 0.40
C ASP A 287 -2.30 -17.87 0.83
N ALA A 288 -2.61 -19.17 0.81
CA ALA A 288 -3.88 -19.68 1.30
C ALA A 288 -4.10 -19.46 2.81
N LEU A 289 -3.05 -19.19 3.59
CA LEU A 289 -3.16 -18.85 5.02
C LEU A 289 -3.50 -17.37 5.25
N ALA A 290 -3.34 -16.51 4.24
CA ALA A 290 -3.70 -15.11 4.28
C ALA A 290 -5.11 -14.89 3.69
N ALA A 291 -5.82 -13.92 4.25
CA ALA A 291 -7.14 -13.52 3.76
C ALA A 291 -6.99 -12.47 2.66
N LYS A 292 -6.26 -12.76 1.58
CA LYS A 292 -6.13 -11.85 0.44
C LYS A 292 -7.51 -11.52 -0.14
N GLY A 293 -7.69 -10.29 -0.63
CA GLY A 293 -9.02 -9.79 -0.95
C GLY A 293 -9.07 -8.33 -1.38
N LEU A 294 -10.28 -7.82 -1.52
CA LEU A 294 -10.60 -6.46 -1.91
C LEU A 294 -11.26 -5.71 -0.76
N LEU A 295 -10.76 -4.50 -0.45
CA LEU A 295 -11.46 -3.49 0.33
C LEU A 295 -12.01 -2.42 -0.62
N SER A 296 -13.32 -2.19 -0.58
CA SER A 296 -13.99 -1.07 -1.25
C SER A 296 -14.50 -0.08 -0.22
N ALA A 297 -14.32 1.21 -0.48
CA ALA A 297 -14.77 2.27 0.40
C ALA A 297 -15.32 3.47 -0.37
N LYS A 298 -16.26 4.15 0.28
CA LYS A 298 -16.90 5.39 -0.18
C LYS A 298 -16.56 6.50 0.80
N VAL A 299 -16.07 7.64 0.31
CA VAL A 299 -15.70 8.79 1.13
C VAL A 299 -16.54 10.02 0.83
N LEU A 300 -16.72 10.86 1.84
CA LEU A 300 -17.32 12.18 1.71
C LEU A 300 -16.24 13.21 1.44
N ILE A 301 -16.34 13.91 0.31
CA ILE A 301 -15.39 14.96 -0.05
C ILE A 301 -15.86 16.33 0.43
N GLY A 302 -17.18 16.58 0.35
CA GLY A 302 -17.79 17.84 0.73
C GLY A 302 -19.13 18.03 0.03
N ARG A 303 -19.43 19.28 -0.33
CA ARG A 303 -20.60 19.63 -1.14
C ARG A 303 -20.19 20.42 -2.38
N ASN A 304 -20.97 20.32 -3.45
CA ASN A 304 -20.76 21.16 -4.63
C ASN A 304 -21.51 22.50 -4.48
N GLN A 305 -21.39 23.38 -5.50
CA GLN A 305 -22.09 24.67 -5.55
C GLN A 305 -23.62 24.54 -5.41
N LYS A 306 -24.20 23.43 -5.89
CA LYS A 306 -25.63 23.10 -5.81
C LYS A 306 -26.03 22.46 -4.47
N GLN A 307 -25.14 22.46 -3.47
CA GLN A 307 -25.33 21.84 -2.16
C GLN A 307 -25.54 20.31 -2.18
N LYS A 308 -25.25 19.66 -3.32
CA LYS A 308 -25.28 18.20 -3.42
C LYS A 308 -24.05 17.59 -2.76
N LYS A 309 -24.22 16.38 -2.23
CA LYS A 309 -23.12 15.64 -1.60
C LYS A 309 -22.10 15.21 -2.66
N VAL A 310 -20.83 15.42 -2.40
CA VAL A 310 -19.74 15.00 -3.29
C VAL A 310 -19.02 13.84 -2.65
N VAL A 311 -18.88 12.74 -3.39
CA VAL A 311 -18.30 11.49 -2.89
C VAL A 311 -17.25 10.94 -3.85
N GLY A 312 -16.37 10.11 -3.32
CA GLY A 312 -15.39 9.37 -4.11
C GLY A 312 -15.37 7.90 -3.70
N TYR A 313 -15.03 7.04 -4.65
CA TYR A 313 -14.80 5.62 -4.40
C TYR A 313 -13.31 5.33 -4.47
N PHE A 314 -12.80 4.55 -3.53
CA PHE A 314 -11.46 4.00 -3.63
C PHE A 314 -11.47 2.53 -3.21
N ASN A 315 -10.61 1.75 -3.85
CA ASN A 315 -10.54 0.31 -3.72
C ASN A 315 -9.08 -0.11 -3.58
N SER A 316 -8.77 -0.97 -2.60
CA SER A 316 -7.43 -1.50 -2.36
C SER A 316 -7.50 -3.02 -2.32
N THR A 317 -6.56 -3.67 -3.00
CA THR A 317 -6.51 -5.14 -3.11
C THR A 317 -5.08 -5.64 -2.96
N HIS A 318 -4.95 -6.90 -2.58
CA HIS A 318 -3.70 -7.64 -2.63
C HIS A 318 -4.00 -9.00 -3.26
N LEU A 319 -3.48 -9.25 -4.46
CA LEU A 319 -3.77 -10.46 -5.24
C LEU A 319 -2.86 -11.64 -4.84
N HIS A 320 -3.20 -12.82 -5.34
CA HIS A 320 -2.42 -14.06 -5.19
C HIS A 320 -0.99 -13.91 -5.72
N ALA A 321 0.02 -14.20 -4.89
CA ALA A 321 1.43 -13.90 -5.15
C ALA A 321 2.19 -14.91 -6.03
N PRO A 322 2.02 -16.24 -5.87
CA PRO A 322 2.80 -17.23 -6.61
C PRO A 322 2.85 -17.00 -8.12
N GLU A 323 4.07 -16.99 -8.68
CA GLU A 323 4.32 -16.97 -10.13
C GLU A 323 3.76 -18.25 -10.78
N GLY A 324 3.33 -18.16 -12.04
CA GLY A 324 2.69 -19.26 -12.77
C GLY A 324 1.22 -19.53 -12.43
N ASP A 325 0.64 -18.88 -11.41
CA ASP A 325 -0.77 -19.03 -11.01
C ASP A 325 -1.68 -17.93 -11.61
N GLY A 326 -1.40 -17.49 -12.85
CA GLY A 326 -2.10 -16.37 -13.48
C GLY A 326 -3.61 -16.57 -13.69
N GLU A 327 -4.07 -17.82 -13.80
CA GLU A 327 -5.50 -18.16 -13.83
C GLU A 327 -6.21 -17.75 -12.52
N ILE A 328 -5.58 -17.97 -11.35
CA ILE A 328 -6.13 -17.56 -10.05
C ILE A 328 -6.25 -16.04 -10.00
N ARG A 329 -5.20 -15.31 -10.43
CA ARG A 329 -5.21 -13.85 -10.48
C ARG A 329 -6.29 -13.32 -11.43
N CYS A 330 -6.48 -13.94 -12.60
CA CYS A 330 -7.56 -13.56 -13.53
C CYS A 330 -8.96 -13.73 -12.92
N GLU A 331 -9.21 -14.84 -12.22
CA GLU A 331 -10.47 -15.02 -11.49
C GLU A 331 -10.65 -13.95 -10.39
N GLN A 332 -9.59 -13.61 -9.67
CA GLN A 332 -9.63 -12.55 -8.65
C GLN A 332 -9.90 -11.17 -9.27
N LEU A 333 -9.28 -10.83 -10.40
CA LEU A 333 -9.54 -9.60 -11.15
C LEU A 333 -11.00 -9.52 -11.63
N SER A 334 -11.55 -10.62 -12.11
CA SER A 334 -12.98 -10.72 -12.47
C SER A 334 -13.90 -10.50 -11.25
N MET A 335 -13.55 -11.06 -10.09
CA MET A 335 -14.28 -10.82 -8.85
C MET A 335 -14.19 -9.35 -8.41
N ILE A 336 -13.03 -8.71 -8.57
CA ILE A 336 -12.86 -7.28 -8.26
C ILE A 336 -13.84 -6.42 -9.05
N ILE A 337 -13.89 -6.58 -10.38
CA ILE A 337 -14.82 -5.81 -11.24
C ILE A 337 -16.25 -5.96 -10.74
N LYS A 338 -16.65 -7.20 -10.45
CA LYS A 338 -17.99 -7.50 -9.95
C LYS A 338 -18.25 -6.87 -8.58
N TRP A 339 -17.36 -7.06 -7.62
CA TRP A 339 -17.56 -6.60 -6.24
C TRP A 339 -17.54 -5.07 -6.13
N ILE A 340 -16.72 -4.38 -6.91
CA ILE A 340 -16.75 -2.92 -6.98
C ILE A 340 -18.11 -2.45 -7.53
N SER A 341 -18.58 -3.06 -8.61
CA SER A 341 -19.89 -2.72 -9.20
C SER A 341 -21.04 -2.96 -8.22
N ASP A 342 -21.04 -4.12 -7.55
CA ASP A 342 -22.04 -4.46 -6.53
C ASP A 342 -21.99 -3.49 -5.34
N PHE A 343 -20.79 -3.11 -4.87
CA PHE A 343 -20.60 -2.14 -3.78
C PHE A 343 -21.13 -0.76 -4.16
N GLN A 344 -20.80 -0.26 -5.35
CA GLN A 344 -21.28 1.03 -5.82
C GLN A 344 -22.79 1.03 -6.01
N ALA A 345 -23.37 -0.02 -6.60
CA ALA A 345 -24.81 -0.14 -6.78
C ALA A 345 -25.57 -0.16 -5.44
N ALA A 346 -25.02 -0.84 -4.42
CA ALA A 346 -25.64 -0.95 -3.11
C ALA A 346 -25.56 0.33 -2.26
N ASN A 347 -24.58 1.22 -2.55
CA ASN A 347 -24.29 2.38 -1.71
C ASN A 347 -24.43 3.72 -2.45
N LYS A 348 -24.92 3.73 -3.70
CA LYS A 348 -25.19 4.96 -4.45
C LYS A 348 -26.45 5.63 -3.95
N GLU A 349 -26.36 6.92 -3.65
CA GLU A 349 -27.51 7.76 -3.28
C GLU A 349 -27.98 8.61 -4.48
N PRO A 350 -29.27 8.96 -4.58
CA PRO A 350 -29.78 9.78 -5.68
C PRO A 350 -29.26 11.22 -5.69
N ASP A 351 -28.92 11.77 -4.52
CA ASP A 351 -28.51 13.17 -4.33
C ASP A 351 -27.01 13.30 -4.01
N GLU A 352 -26.19 12.58 -4.77
CA GLU A 352 -24.74 12.70 -4.69
C GLU A 352 -24.06 12.67 -6.06
N GLU A 353 -22.87 13.28 -6.12
CA GLU A 353 -22.01 13.31 -7.29
C GLU A 353 -20.71 12.58 -6.97
N VAL A 354 -20.41 11.57 -7.80
CA VAL A 354 -19.17 10.79 -7.71
C VAL A 354 -18.09 11.49 -8.52
N ILE A 355 -16.97 11.82 -7.90
CA ILE A 355 -15.91 12.61 -8.55
C ILE A 355 -14.64 11.84 -8.89
N PHE A 356 -14.41 10.71 -8.24
CA PHE A 356 -13.32 9.80 -8.58
C PHE A 356 -13.68 8.37 -8.21
N ASP A 357 -13.02 7.44 -8.90
CA ASP A 357 -13.11 6.01 -8.66
C ASP A 357 -11.74 5.38 -8.93
N VAL A 358 -11.06 5.00 -7.85
CA VAL A 358 -9.67 4.54 -7.88
C VAL A 358 -9.59 3.09 -7.43
N LEU A 359 -8.76 2.29 -8.10
CA LEU A 359 -8.40 0.93 -7.70
C LEU A 359 -6.88 0.84 -7.62
N CYS A 360 -6.35 0.33 -6.52
CA CYS A 360 -4.92 0.22 -6.32
C CYS A 360 -4.51 -1.01 -5.50
N GLY A 361 -3.21 -1.25 -5.47
CA GLY A 361 -2.56 -2.21 -4.59
C GLY A 361 -1.57 -3.10 -5.32
N ASP A 362 -1.14 -4.15 -4.63
CA ASP A 362 -0.19 -5.14 -5.15
C ASP A 362 -0.94 -6.25 -5.91
N PHE A 363 -0.76 -6.27 -7.22
CA PHE A 363 -1.43 -7.19 -8.12
C PHE A 363 -0.62 -8.47 -8.36
N ASN A 364 0.64 -8.53 -7.93
CA ASN A 364 1.53 -9.69 -8.09
C ASN A 364 1.68 -10.22 -9.53
N PHE A 365 1.37 -9.40 -10.53
CA PHE A 365 1.69 -9.64 -11.93
C PHE A 365 2.18 -8.33 -12.52
N ASP A 366 3.07 -8.39 -13.51
CA ASP A 366 3.57 -7.20 -14.18
C ASP A 366 3.07 -7.10 -15.63
N ASN A 367 3.34 -5.96 -16.27
CA ASN A 367 2.92 -5.69 -17.64
C ASN A 367 4.05 -5.84 -18.66
N CYS A 368 5.02 -6.73 -18.42
CA CYS A 368 6.13 -7.00 -19.35
C CYS A 368 6.61 -8.47 -19.40
N SER A 369 6.24 -9.29 -18.41
CA SER A 369 6.60 -10.70 -18.29
C SER A 369 5.73 -11.55 -19.19
N PRO A 370 6.32 -12.49 -19.97
CA PRO A 370 5.55 -13.49 -20.70
C PRO A 370 4.66 -14.37 -19.80
N ASP A 371 5.07 -14.64 -18.55
CA ASP A 371 4.30 -15.46 -17.59
C ASP A 371 2.94 -14.82 -17.23
N ASP A 372 2.86 -13.48 -17.24
CA ASP A 372 1.70 -12.69 -16.80
C ASP A 372 0.76 -12.29 -17.97
N THR A 373 0.90 -12.94 -19.13
CA THR A 373 0.16 -12.58 -20.36
C THR A 373 -1.36 -12.62 -20.17
N LEU A 374 -1.90 -13.53 -19.34
CA LEU A 374 -3.34 -13.67 -19.14
C LEU A 374 -3.90 -12.44 -18.42
N GLU A 375 -3.26 -12.03 -17.34
CA GLU A 375 -3.62 -10.90 -16.50
C GLU A 375 -3.45 -9.59 -17.27
N GLN A 376 -2.36 -9.48 -18.05
CA GLN A 376 -2.13 -8.35 -18.93
C GLN A 376 -3.28 -8.12 -19.91
N ASN A 377 -3.96 -9.17 -20.38
CA ASN A 377 -5.09 -9.09 -21.30
C ASN A 377 -6.46 -9.08 -20.60
N HIS A 378 -6.51 -8.99 -19.28
CA HIS A 378 -7.76 -9.01 -18.53
C HIS A 378 -8.61 -7.74 -18.79
N SER A 379 -9.93 -7.90 -18.86
CA SER A 379 -10.90 -6.81 -19.11
C SER A 379 -10.97 -5.73 -18.03
N LEU A 380 -10.23 -5.91 -16.93
CA LEU A 380 -10.08 -4.88 -15.90
C LEU A 380 -9.52 -3.59 -16.53
N PHE A 381 -8.55 -3.72 -17.44
CA PHE A 381 -7.91 -2.59 -18.10
C PHE A 381 -8.78 -1.92 -19.18
N GLU A 382 -9.94 -2.50 -19.51
CA GLU A 382 -10.99 -1.84 -20.32
C GLU A 382 -11.90 -0.97 -19.43
N CYS A 383 -12.02 -1.34 -18.14
CA CYS A 383 -12.85 -0.64 -17.16
C CYS A 383 -12.08 0.45 -16.40
N TYR A 384 -10.81 0.19 -16.11
CA TYR A 384 -9.91 1.03 -15.33
C TYR A 384 -8.68 1.37 -16.16
N THR A 385 -8.35 2.65 -16.22
CA THR A 385 -7.18 3.16 -16.93
C THR A 385 -5.94 3.07 -16.03
N ASP A 386 -4.89 2.45 -16.55
CA ASP A 386 -3.55 2.47 -15.97
C ASP A 386 -2.72 3.60 -16.62
N PRO A 387 -2.31 4.64 -15.87
CA PRO A 387 -1.49 5.73 -16.39
C PRO A 387 -0.16 5.29 -17.02
N CYS A 388 0.44 4.19 -16.52
CA CYS A 388 1.76 3.70 -16.90
C CYS A 388 1.72 2.74 -18.10
N ARG A 389 0.52 2.30 -18.51
CA ARG A 389 0.33 1.27 -19.53
C ARG A 389 0.14 1.87 -20.92
N ALA A 390 0.85 1.31 -21.92
CA ALA A 390 0.62 1.59 -23.33
C ALA A 390 -0.26 0.50 -23.99
N GLY A 391 -0.25 -0.71 -23.46
CA GLY A 391 -1.06 -1.85 -23.90
C GLY A 391 -0.76 -3.11 -23.08
N PRO A 392 -1.40 -4.25 -23.37
CA PRO A 392 -1.07 -5.52 -22.74
C PRO A 392 0.38 -5.90 -23.06
N GLY A 393 1.18 -6.16 -22.01
CA GLY A 393 2.59 -6.50 -22.13
C GLY A 393 3.48 -5.32 -22.58
N LYS A 394 2.94 -4.09 -22.57
CA LYS A 394 3.63 -2.89 -23.05
C LYS A 394 3.46 -1.73 -22.09
N GLU A 395 4.55 -1.38 -21.44
CA GLU A 395 4.63 -0.20 -20.59
C GLU A 395 4.91 1.07 -21.42
N LYS A 396 4.52 2.23 -20.87
CA LYS A 396 5.02 3.50 -21.38
C LYS A 396 6.53 3.61 -21.12
N PRO A 397 7.29 4.32 -21.98
CA PRO A 397 8.76 4.35 -21.89
C PRO A 397 9.32 4.88 -20.56
N TRP A 398 8.51 5.63 -19.81
CA TRP A 398 8.89 6.24 -18.54
C TRP A 398 8.51 5.42 -17.30
N ALA A 399 7.68 4.38 -17.45
CA ALA A 399 7.32 3.53 -16.32
C ALA A 399 8.57 2.84 -15.77
N ILE A 400 8.54 2.47 -14.50
CA ILE A 400 9.61 1.69 -13.86
C ILE A 400 9.00 0.56 -13.04
N GLY A 401 9.76 -0.54 -12.91
CA GLY A 401 9.40 -1.63 -12.01
C GLY A 401 9.30 -1.16 -10.56
N THR A 402 8.43 -1.81 -9.80
CA THR A 402 8.13 -1.45 -8.41
C THR A 402 8.62 -2.50 -7.41
N LEU A 403 8.99 -3.71 -7.87
CA LEU A 403 9.59 -4.74 -7.03
C LEU A 403 11.12 -4.64 -7.04
N LEU A 404 11.74 -4.53 -5.87
CA LEU A 404 13.19 -4.51 -5.70
C LEU A 404 13.75 -5.93 -5.52
N GLU A 405 14.98 -6.13 -5.99
CA GLU A 405 15.74 -7.36 -5.73
C GLU A 405 16.07 -7.48 -4.24
N GLN A 406 15.31 -8.32 -3.53
CA GLN A 406 15.38 -8.44 -2.08
C GLN A 406 16.81 -8.63 -1.51
N PRO A 407 17.73 -9.40 -2.12
CA PRO A 407 19.09 -9.55 -1.59
C PRO A 407 19.88 -8.23 -1.52
N THR A 408 19.58 -7.25 -2.38
CA THR A 408 20.37 -6.03 -2.58
C THR A 408 19.86 -4.84 -1.76
N LEU A 409 18.73 -4.95 -1.05
CA LEU A 409 18.01 -3.84 -0.35
C LEU A 409 18.84 -2.90 0.54
N TYR A 410 20.04 -3.32 0.96
CA TYR A 410 20.91 -2.55 1.86
C TYR A 410 22.24 -2.16 1.21
N GLU A 411 22.42 -2.47 -0.08
CA GLU A 411 23.58 -2.05 -0.86
C GLU A 411 23.60 -0.53 -1.03
N ASP A 412 24.81 -0.04 -1.25
CA ASP A 412 25.05 1.39 -1.16
C ASP A 412 24.26 2.20 -2.16
N ASP A 413 23.95 1.70 -3.35
CA ASP A 413 23.24 2.47 -4.36
C ASP A 413 21.72 2.59 -4.12
N ILE A 414 21.15 1.85 -3.16
CA ILE A 414 19.69 1.85 -2.92
C ILE A 414 19.26 2.04 -1.47
N ASN A 415 20.21 2.06 -0.51
CA ASN A 415 19.89 2.08 0.92
C ASN A 415 19.37 3.41 1.49
N THR A 416 19.27 4.46 0.67
CA THR A 416 18.72 5.78 1.05
C THR A 416 17.82 6.32 -0.06
N PRO A 417 16.83 7.18 0.26
CA PRO A 417 15.89 7.70 -0.74
C PRO A 417 16.58 8.33 -1.96
N GLU A 418 17.56 9.21 -1.74
CA GLU A 418 18.25 9.92 -2.82
C GLU A 418 19.15 9.03 -3.67
N LYS A 419 19.63 7.92 -3.11
CA LYS A 419 20.42 6.94 -3.87
C LYS A 419 19.50 6.02 -4.67
N LEU A 420 18.41 5.53 -4.07
CA LEU A 420 17.41 4.76 -4.80
C LEU A 420 16.78 5.58 -5.93
N GLN A 421 16.50 6.87 -5.72
CA GLN A 421 16.06 7.78 -6.79
C GLN A 421 17.04 7.78 -7.98
N ARG A 422 18.34 8.01 -7.71
CA ARG A 422 19.39 7.99 -8.75
C ARG A 422 19.50 6.63 -9.45
N THR A 423 19.33 5.54 -8.70
CA THR A 423 19.32 4.18 -9.24
C THR A 423 18.15 3.96 -10.18
N LEU A 424 16.95 4.42 -9.82
CA LEU A 424 15.76 4.26 -10.65
C LEU A 424 15.77 5.14 -11.89
N GLU A 425 16.49 6.25 -11.89
CA GLU A 425 16.68 7.12 -13.06
C GLU A 425 17.68 6.56 -14.09
N SER A 426 18.52 5.58 -13.73
CA SER A 426 19.48 4.92 -14.62
C SER A 426 19.01 3.53 -15.04
N GLU A 427 18.93 3.27 -16.35
CA GLU A 427 18.55 1.95 -16.85
C GLU A 427 19.55 0.84 -16.43
N GLU A 428 20.85 1.16 -16.44
CA GLU A 428 21.92 0.23 -16.08
C GLU A 428 21.86 -0.18 -14.61
N LEU A 429 21.52 0.77 -13.73
CA LEU A 429 21.36 0.50 -12.30
C LEU A 429 20.02 -0.19 -12.03
N ARG A 430 18.93 0.20 -12.70
CA ARG A 430 17.64 -0.50 -12.62
C ARG A 430 17.79 -2.01 -12.88
N LYS A 431 18.57 -2.41 -13.89
CA LYS A 431 18.86 -3.83 -14.21
C LYS A 431 19.50 -4.63 -13.07
N GLN A 432 20.13 -3.96 -12.09
CA GLN A 432 20.80 -4.61 -10.97
C GLN A 432 19.92 -4.71 -9.73
N TYR A 433 19.01 -3.74 -9.54
CA TYR A 433 18.31 -3.54 -8.27
C TYR A 433 16.79 -3.71 -8.34
N VAL A 434 16.19 -3.63 -9.53
CA VAL A 434 14.76 -3.90 -9.74
C VAL A 434 14.59 -5.32 -10.25
N SER A 435 13.55 -6.02 -9.82
CA SER A 435 13.35 -7.41 -10.22
C SER A 435 13.12 -7.54 -11.73
N PRO A 436 13.79 -8.50 -12.39
CA PRO A 436 13.67 -8.71 -13.82
C PRO A 436 12.36 -9.44 -14.16
N PRO A 437 11.85 -9.33 -15.39
CA PRO A 437 10.64 -10.05 -15.81
C PRO A 437 10.77 -11.57 -15.70
N VAL A 438 9.65 -12.24 -15.54
CA VAL A 438 9.54 -13.70 -15.36
C VAL A 438 9.36 -14.37 -16.73
N PRO A 439 10.24 -15.32 -17.11
CA PRO A 439 10.06 -16.10 -18.34
C PRO A 439 8.82 -16.99 -18.26
N ALA A 440 8.17 -17.22 -19.40
CA ALA A 440 7.21 -18.31 -19.52
C ALA A 440 7.91 -19.66 -19.27
N LYS A 441 7.20 -20.59 -18.63
CA LYS A 441 7.74 -21.90 -18.26
C LYS A 441 8.37 -22.64 -19.45
N GLY A 442 9.68 -22.90 -19.34
CA GLY A 442 10.43 -23.65 -20.35
C GLY A 442 10.89 -22.83 -21.55
N CYS A 443 10.71 -21.51 -21.55
CA CYS A 443 11.12 -20.61 -22.61
C CYS A 443 12.21 -19.62 -22.12
N PRO A 444 13.26 -19.35 -22.90
CA PRO A 444 14.22 -18.30 -22.56
C PRO A 444 13.55 -16.92 -22.68
N LEU A 445 13.85 -16.02 -21.74
CA LEU A 445 13.39 -14.63 -21.80
C LEU A 445 14.28 -13.82 -22.75
N VAL A 446 13.66 -13.16 -23.72
CA VAL A 446 14.29 -12.09 -24.51
C VAL A 446 13.72 -10.77 -24.02
N TYR A 447 14.47 -10.04 -23.19
CA TYR A 447 14.00 -8.79 -22.60
C TYR A 447 15.17 -7.80 -22.38
N PRO A 448 14.98 -6.50 -22.69
CA PRO A 448 13.84 -5.95 -23.42
C PRO A 448 13.88 -6.38 -24.91
N GLU A 449 12.77 -6.24 -25.63
CA GLU A 449 12.81 -6.35 -27.10
C GLU A 449 13.75 -5.28 -27.68
N ASN A 450 14.31 -5.53 -28.86
CA ASN A 450 15.24 -4.58 -29.50
C ASN A 450 14.61 -3.17 -29.59
N SER A 451 15.31 -2.17 -29.08
CA SER A 451 14.87 -0.76 -29.03
C SER A 451 13.78 -0.42 -28.01
N GLN A 452 13.45 -1.34 -27.09
CA GLN A 452 12.60 -1.04 -25.93
C GLN A 452 13.47 -0.79 -24.68
N PRO A 453 13.06 0.14 -23.80
CA PRO A 453 13.76 0.37 -22.53
C PRO A 453 13.60 -0.83 -21.57
N TRP A 454 14.59 -1.05 -20.71
CA TRP A 454 14.45 -1.98 -19.58
C TRP A 454 13.69 -1.29 -18.44
N ILE A 455 12.54 -1.87 -18.07
CA ILE A 455 11.59 -1.32 -17.08
C ILE A 455 11.73 -2.05 -15.73
N GLY A 456 11.76 -3.39 -15.77
CA GLY A 456 11.63 -4.24 -14.58
C GLY A 456 10.17 -4.50 -14.20
N ARG A 457 9.93 -5.35 -13.20
CA ARG A 457 8.58 -5.78 -12.81
C ARG A 457 7.82 -4.68 -12.05
N ARG A 458 6.82 -4.10 -12.69
CA ARG A 458 5.85 -3.20 -12.04
C ARG A 458 4.60 -4.00 -11.66
N ILE A 459 4.48 -4.32 -10.38
CA ILE A 459 3.40 -5.14 -9.83
C ILE A 459 2.45 -4.36 -8.91
N ASP A 460 2.82 -3.13 -8.55
CA ASP A 460 2.01 -2.21 -7.77
C ASP A 460 1.28 -1.25 -8.74
N TYR A 461 -0.04 -1.22 -8.65
CA TYR A 461 -0.89 -0.45 -9.57
C TYR A 461 -1.69 0.62 -8.83
N ILE A 462 -1.88 1.77 -9.50
CA ILE A 462 -2.95 2.72 -9.18
C ILE A 462 -3.68 3.05 -10.47
N LEU A 463 -4.94 2.66 -10.53
CA LEU A 463 -5.82 2.77 -11.68
C LEU A 463 -6.99 3.71 -11.35
N TYR A 464 -7.53 4.37 -12.37
CA TYR A 464 -8.71 5.23 -12.22
C TYR A 464 -9.77 4.91 -13.29
N ARG A 465 -11.03 5.24 -13.01
CA ARG A 465 -12.16 4.98 -13.91
C ARG A 465 -13.03 6.22 -14.08
N GLU A 466 -13.27 6.64 -15.32
CA GLU A 466 -14.14 7.78 -15.65
C GLU A 466 -15.60 7.35 -15.91
N ASN A 467 -15.85 6.13 -16.37
CA ASN A 467 -17.21 5.71 -16.72
C ASN A 467 -18.20 5.66 -15.53
N SER A 468 -17.70 5.65 -14.29
CA SER A 468 -18.49 5.61 -13.06
C SER A 468 -18.64 6.98 -12.37
N ILE A 469 -17.90 8.00 -12.81
CA ILE A 469 -17.99 9.36 -12.22
C ILE A 469 -19.16 10.15 -12.85
N SER A 470 -19.49 11.29 -12.26
CA SER A 470 -20.52 12.19 -12.78
C SER A 470 -20.17 12.64 -14.21
N LYS A 471 -21.19 12.72 -15.09
CA LYS A 471 -21.01 13.17 -16.49
C LYS A 471 -20.52 14.61 -16.61
N HIS A 472 -20.70 15.39 -15.56
CA HIS A 472 -20.22 16.77 -15.45
C HIS A 472 -18.81 16.86 -14.87
N CYS A 473 -18.13 15.72 -14.67
CA CYS A 473 -16.78 15.68 -14.14
C CYS A 473 -15.81 15.21 -15.22
N ARG A 474 -14.70 15.93 -15.33
CA ARG A 474 -13.54 15.55 -16.10
C ARG A 474 -12.38 15.24 -15.14
N THR A 475 -11.70 14.13 -15.39
CA THR A 475 -10.48 13.76 -14.67
C THR A 475 -9.28 14.10 -15.54
N GLU A 476 -8.29 14.77 -14.97
CA GLU A 476 -6.99 15.00 -15.59
C GLU A 476 -5.91 14.43 -14.67
N ILE A 477 -4.96 13.68 -15.23
CA ILE A 477 -3.81 13.22 -14.46
C ILE A 477 -2.87 14.41 -14.28
N GLU A 478 -2.70 14.85 -13.04
CA GLU A 478 -1.76 15.92 -12.70
C GLU A 478 -0.34 15.37 -12.58
N GLU A 479 -0.18 14.19 -11.98
CA GLU A 479 1.13 13.59 -11.72
C GLU A 479 1.05 12.10 -11.39
N VAL A 480 2.06 11.33 -11.84
CA VAL A 480 2.36 9.96 -11.38
C VAL A 480 3.72 9.95 -10.70
N THR A 481 3.81 9.39 -9.49
CA THR A 481 5.06 9.41 -8.70
C THR A 481 5.51 8.00 -8.35
N PHE A 482 6.79 7.70 -8.58
CA PHE A 482 7.45 6.53 -7.98
C PHE A 482 8.26 6.98 -6.77
N ILE A 483 7.97 6.44 -5.59
CA ILE A 483 8.37 7.04 -4.33
C ILE A 483 9.48 6.21 -3.68
N THR A 484 10.66 6.79 -3.56
CA THR A 484 11.85 6.13 -2.99
C THR A 484 12.06 6.44 -1.51
N HIS A 485 11.18 7.23 -0.90
CA HIS A 485 11.27 7.65 0.50
C HIS A 485 11.29 6.47 1.48
N LEU A 486 10.78 5.29 1.09
CA LEU A 486 10.80 4.08 1.92
C LEU A 486 12.02 3.17 1.67
N ALA A 487 13.05 3.65 0.97
CA ALA A 487 14.31 2.93 0.76
C ALA A 487 14.85 2.28 2.05
N GLY A 488 15.20 0.99 1.94
CA GLY A 488 15.69 0.13 3.04
C GLY A 488 14.64 -0.27 4.08
N LEU A 489 13.36 0.11 3.90
CA LEU A 489 12.27 -0.21 4.83
C LEU A 489 11.23 -1.17 4.26
N THR A 490 11.18 -1.35 2.94
CA THR A 490 10.34 -2.32 2.24
C THR A 490 11.04 -2.73 0.95
N ASP A 491 10.61 -3.84 0.33
CA ASP A 491 11.08 -4.35 -0.96
C ASP A 491 10.24 -3.86 -2.15
N HIS A 492 9.22 -3.04 -1.91
CA HIS A 492 8.45 -2.39 -2.97
C HIS A 492 8.70 -0.88 -3.04
N ILE A 493 8.53 -0.30 -4.22
CA ILE A 493 8.54 1.13 -4.48
C ILE A 493 7.08 1.63 -4.44
N PRO A 494 6.68 2.42 -3.44
CA PRO A 494 5.36 3.01 -3.43
C PRO A 494 5.07 3.82 -4.70
N VAL A 495 3.82 3.78 -5.13
CA VAL A 495 3.32 4.52 -6.29
C VAL A 495 2.36 5.60 -5.81
N GLY A 496 2.40 6.77 -6.45
CA GLY A 496 1.50 7.89 -6.23
C GLY A 496 0.78 8.28 -7.51
N LEU A 497 -0.47 8.74 -7.37
CA LEU A 497 -1.27 9.30 -8.46
C LEU A 497 -1.99 10.54 -7.96
N ARG A 498 -1.85 11.65 -8.68
CA ARG A 498 -2.61 12.88 -8.44
C ARG A 498 -3.59 13.12 -9.56
N LEU A 499 -4.87 13.22 -9.19
CA LEU A 499 -5.97 13.48 -10.13
C LEU A 499 -6.51 14.88 -9.89
N ASN A 500 -6.47 15.71 -10.92
CA ASN A 500 -7.17 16.98 -10.96
C ASN A 500 -8.58 16.75 -11.49
N ILE A 501 -9.59 16.96 -10.65
CA ILE A 501 -11.01 16.81 -11.01
C ILE A 501 -11.61 18.18 -11.26
N ILE A 502 -12.22 18.34 -12.43
CA ILE A 502 -12.91 19.55 -12.87
C ILE A 502 -14.39 19.21 -13.02
N MET A 503 -15.26 19.95 -12.34
CA MET A 503 -16.70 19.93 -12.52
C MET A 503 -17.12 21.06 -13.46
N ASP A 504 -17.80 20.72 -14.54
CA ASP A 504 -18.37 21.70 -15.44
C ASP A 504 -19.51 22.44 -14.74
N SER A 505 -19.44 23.77 -14.71
CA SER A 505 -20.63 24.58 -14.46
C SER A 505 -21.50 24.52 -15.70
N ASP A 506 -22.80 24.21 -15.58
CA ASP A 506 -23.78 24.12 -16.69
C ASP A 506 -24.04 25.48 -17.43
N GLY A 507 -23.03 26.33 -17.63
CA GLY A 507 -23.13 27.63 -18.28
C GLY A 507 -22.77 27.66 -19.77
N ASP A 508 -22.24 26.58 -20.34
CA ASP A 508 -21.73 26.57 -21.73
C ASP A 508 -22.62 25.81 -22.74
N HIS A 509 -23.85 25.45 -22.33
CA HIS A 509 -24.85 24.85 -23.21
C HIS A 509 -26.21 25.56 -23.06
N GLU A 510 -26.29 26.82 -23.49
CA GLU A 510 -27.54 27.44 -23.98
C GLU A 510 -27.43 27.78 -25.47
#